data_AF-A0A917R4Q9-F1
#
_entry.id   AF-A0A917R4Q9-F1
#
_cell.length_a   1.000
_cell.length_b   1.000
_cell.length_c   1.000
_cell.angle_alpha   90.00
_cell.angle_beta   90.00
_cell.angle_gamma   90.00
#
_symmetry.space_group_name_H-M   'P 1'
#
loop_
_entity.id
_entity.type
_entity.pdbx_description
1 polymer ?
#
loop_
_entity_poly.entity_id
_entity_poly.type
_entity_poly.pdbx_seq_one_letter_code
_entity_poly.pdbx_strand_id
1 'polypeptide(L)'
;MGYSKSGILQPCATGPGPARIPGDTGGGTGRGIARGQYALSEAEVKRQAPRGAEERVTMTESRGSTGLNGTAHAPGTPCWVSLMVHGMAATQEFYGALFGWKFQPGPQQLGPYVRAVLDGHEVAGIGQLPPDRHLPIAWTPYLASDDVDLTAETVRACGGTVGVGPLDAGDAGRMAIASDPSGAVFGIWQTAAHLGTGITEVPGTPAWNELVTRDSAGVAKFYQMLFGYEEEPLVSTDFDYITLHIEGRPVGGIRGVGRALPRDRGPHWMTYFEVADVDASLTDVIDLGGHVLKTPRDTPHGRIATVADPEGAAFSLVRTSH
;
A
#
# COMPACT_ATOMS: atom_id res chain seq x y z
N MET A 1 -40.32 43.71 -47.01
CA MET A 1 -40.18 44.10 -45.59
C MET A 1 -38.89 43.47 -45.08
N GLY A 2 -37.77 44.14 -44.80
CA GLY A 2 -37.54 45.52 -44.36
C GLY A 2 -36.85 45.45 -42.98
N TYR A 3 -35.53 45.69 -42.96
CA TYR A 3 -34.64 46.32 -41.92
C TYR A 3 -34.97 46.13 -40.42
N SER A 4 -34.05 46.01 -39.45
CA SER A 4 -32.72 46.60 -39.21
C SER A 4 -32.13 45.94 -37.94
N LYS A 5 -30.86 45.53 -37.90
CA LYS A 5 -29.66 46.25 -37.40
C LYS A 5 -29.60 46.65 -35.91
N SER A 6 -28.62 46.05 -35.24
CA SER A 6 -27.49 46.68 -34.50
C SER A 6 -27.71 47.32 -33.13
N GLY A 7 -26.82 46.99 -32.19
CA GLY A 7 -26.60 47.74 -30.94
C GLY A 7 -25.47 47.18 -30.07
N ILE A 8 -24.23 47.55 -30.40
CA ILE A 8 -23.02 47.45 -29.55
C ILE A 8 -23.18 48.38 -28.33
N LEU A 9 -22.60 48.04 -27.15
CA LEU A 9 -21.87 48.96 -26.23
C LEU A 9 -21.46 48.27 -24.90
N GLN A 10 -20.16 48.01 -24.74
CA GLN A 10 -19.38 48.34 -23.52
C GLN A 10 -18.74 49.73 -23.78
N PRO A 11 -18.32 50.58 -22.79
CA PRO A 11 -17.33 50.24 -21.74
C PRO A 11 -17.33 51.11 -20.44
N CYS A 12 -16.23 51.02 -19.67
CA CYS A 12 -15.68 51.90 -18.60
C CYS A 12 -16.17 51.65 -17.15
N ALA A 13 -15.34 51.28 -16.16
CA ALA A 13 -14.02 51.74 -15.63
C ALA A 13 -14.16 52.71 -14.45
N THR A 14 -13.55 52.40 -13.30
CA THR A 14 -12.58 53.21 -12.49
C THR A 14 -12.46 52.73 -11.02
N GLY A 15 -11.22 52.68 -10.48
CA GLY A 15 -10.86 52.45 -9.06
C GLY A 15 -11.08 53.71 -8.19
N PRO A 16 -10.36 53.97 -7.04
CA PRO A 16 -9.00 53.53 -6.65
C PRO A 16 -8.82 53.13 -5.13
N GLY A 17 -7.57 52.78 -4.72
CA GLY A 17 -7.11 52.51 -3.31
C GLY A 17 -6.97 53.78 -2.45
N PRO A 18 -6.02 53.94 -1.47
CA PRO A 18 -4.92 53.08 -0.96
C PRO A 18 -4.72 53.12 0.60
N ALA A 19 -3.67 52.47 1.15
CA ALA A 19 -2.71 53.04 2.15
C ALA A 19 -1.73 51.99 2.76
N ARG A 20 -0.54 52.47 3.18
CA ARG A 20 0.71 51.77 3.53
C ARG A 20 1.21 52.22 4.93
N ILE A 21 1.85 51.29 5.71
CA ILE A 21 3.17 51.40 6.45
C ILE A 21 3.22 52.31 7.74
N PRO A 22 4.20 52.21 8.71
CA PRO A 22 4.99 51.11 9.37
C PRO A 22 5.17 51.25 10.92
N GLY A 23 6.00 50.37 11.53
CA GLY A 23 6.88 50.66 12.69
C GLY A 23 6.65 49.77 13.92
N ASP A 24 7.57 49.51 14.86
CA ASP A 24 9.02 49.68 14.99
C ASP A 24 9.46 48.94 16.31
N THR A 25 10.73 48.53 16.35
CA THR A 25 11.69 48.26 17.47
C THR A 25 11.32 47.72 18.88
N GLY A 26 12.23 46.86 19.38
CA GLY A 26 12.59 46.64 20.80
C GLY A 26 12.71 45.14 21.16
N GLY A 27 13.79 44.55 21.67
CA GLY A 27 15.00 45.03 22.33
C GLY A 27 15.20 44.28 23.66
N GLY A 28 16.34 43.59 23.86
CA GLY A 28 16.84 43.12 25.17
C GLY A 28 16.89 41.59 25.33
N THR A 29 18.02 40.88 25.22
CA THR A 29 19.20 40.76 26.10
C THR A 29 18.95 40.12 27.49
N GLY A 30 19.53 38.93 27.69
CA GLY A 30 19.85 38.31 28.98
C GLY A 30 20.58 36.98 28.71
N ARG A 31 21.91 36.96 28.50
CA ARG A 31 23.00 36.81 29.49
C ARG A 31 22.84 35.66 30.50
N GLY A 32 23.82 34.75 30.44
CA GLY A 32 24.32 33.94 31.55
C GLY A 32 23.68 32.54 31.63
N ILE A 33 24.37 31.46 32.00
CA ILE A 33 25.67 31.30 32.64
C ILE A 33 26.17 29.87 32.29
N ALA A 34 27.49 29.72 32.35
CA ALA A 34 28.28 28.60 31.90
C ALA A 34 28.26 27.34 32.79
N ARG A 35 28.83 26.28 32.19
CA ARG A 35 29.69 25.23 32.77
C ARG A 35 29.05 24.14 33.64
N GLY A 36 29.36 22.90 33.25
CA GLY A 36 29.27 21.72 34.10
C GLY A 36 29.56 20.42 33.36
N GLN A 37 30.80 20.24 32.90
CA GLN A 37 31.32 18.92 32.52
C GLN A 37 31.34 18.01 33.76
N TYR A 38 30.77 16.81 33.66
CA TYR A 38 31.25 15.64 34.42
C TYR A 38 31.12 14.42 33.50
N ALA A 39 32.27 14.00 32.96
CA ALA A 39 32.48 12.67 32.45
C ALA A 39 32.98 11.81 33.62
N LEU A 40 32.36 10.67 33.88
CA LEU A 40 32.99 9.56 34.59
C LEU A 40 32.61 8.23 33.95
N SER A 41 33.68 7.49 33.66
CA SER A 41 33.90 6.20 33.04
C SER A 41 33.09 5.00 33.54
N GLU A 42 32.91 4.04 32.62
CA GLU A 42 32.62 2.62 32.82
C GLU A 42 33.71 1.90 33.64
N ALA A 43 33.32 1.00 34.56
CA ALA A 43 33.94 -0.33 34.75
C ALA A 43 33.30 -1.13 35.91
N GLU A 44 32.89 -2.36 35.56
CA GLU A 44 32.97 -3.62 36.31
C GLU A 44 32.27 -3.80 37.67
N VAL A 45 31.20 -4.62 37.66
CA VAL A 45 30.93 -5.61 38.73
C VAL A 45 30.51 -6.96 38.11
N LYS A 46 31.42 -7.93 38.18
CA LYS A 46 31.22 -9.37 37.89
C LYS A 46 30.81 -10.11 39.17
N ARG A 47 29.88 -11.08 39.02
CA ARG A 47 29.61 -12.33 39.81
C ARG A 47 28.08 -12.58 39.80
N GLN A 48 27.49 -13.76 39.62
CA GLN A 48 27.89 -15.16 39.72
C GLN A 48 26.78 -16.01 39.04
N ALA A 49 27.11 -17.15 38.41
CA ALA A 49 26.14 -18.13 37.90
C ALA A 49 26.05 -19.36 38.82
N PRO A 50 24.95 -20.14 38.79
CA PRO A 50 24.97 -21.57 39.08
C PRO A 50 24.57 -22.44 37.87
N ARG A 51 25.07 -23.68 37.90
CA ARG A 51 24.95 -24.73 36.88
C ARG A 51 23.66 -25.55 37.03
N GLY A 52 23.12 -25.99 35.89
CA GLY A 52 22.75 -27.37 35.60
C GLY A 52 21.37 -27.89 36.05
N ALA A 53 20.50 -28.16 35.07
CA ALA A 53 19.59 -29.30 35.06
C ALA A 53 19.23 -29.64 33.60
N GLU A 54 19.65 -30.82 33.14
CA GLU A 54 19.21 -31.45 31.91
C GLU A 54 17.80 -32.01 32.11
N GLU A 55 16.88 -31.71 31.18
CA GLU A 55 15.66 -32.50 31.03
C GLU A 55 15.47 -32.83 29.54
N ARG A 56 15.80 -34.07 29.20
CA ARG A 56 15.46 -34.71 27.93
C ARG A 56 13.95 -34.89 27.88
N VAL A 57 13.29 -34.25 26.91
CA VAL A 57 11.94 -34.64 26.48
C VAL A 57 12.07 -35.39 25.16
N THR A 58 11.67 -36.66 25.22
CA THR A 58 11.58 -37.62 24.13
C THR A 58 10.65 -37.16 23.00
N MET A 59 11.21 -37.09 21.80
CA MET A 59 10.46 -37.03 20.53
C MET A 59 9.65 -38.32 20.39
N THR A 60 8.31 -38.19 20.45
CA THR A 60 7.41 -39.23 19.97
C THR A 60 7.01 -38.84 18.56
N GLU A 61 7.41 -39.65 17.58
CA GLU A 61 6.97 -39.55 16.19
C GLU A 61 5.44 -39.69 16.12
N SER A 62 4.74 -38.66 15.60
CA SER A 62 3.44 -38.85 14.99
C SER A 62 3.60 -38.87 13.47
N ARG A 63 3.33 -40.05 12.92
CA ARG A 63 3.27 -40.32 11.48
C ARG A 63 2.26 -39.41 10.80
N GLY A 64 2.62 -39.01 9.58
CA GLY A 64 1.94 -38.01 8.79
C GLY A 64 0.45 -38.24 8.56
N SER A 65 -0.26 -37.13 8.56
CA SER A 65 -1.51 -36.95 7.83
C SER A 65 -1.22 -35.97 6.70
N THR A 66 -1.04 -36.48 5.49
CA THR A 66 -1.16 -35.70 4.25
C THR A 66 -2.59 -35.16 4.17
N GLY A 67 -2.78 -33.95 4.67
CA GLY A 67 -4.01 -33.16 4.54
C GLY A 67 -3.69 -31.87 3.81
N LEU A 68 -4.44 -31.59 2.74
CA LEU A 68 -4.46 -30.32 2.02
C LEU A 68 -4.90 -29.22 3.01
N ASN A 69 -4.01 -28.34 3.46
CA ASN A 69 -4.32 -27.26 4.40
C ASN A 69 -3.96 -25.89 3.79
N GLY A 70 -4.92 -25.20 3.19
CA GLY A 70 -4.80 -23.76 2.90
C GLY A 70 -5.46 -22.96 4.01
N THR A 71 -4.70 -22.50 5.01
CA THR A 71 -5.29 -21.75 6.14
C THR A 71 -5.78 -20.37 5.70
N ALA A 72 -6.99 -19.97 6.13
CA ALA A 72 -7.48 -18.61 5.94
C ALA A 72 -6.48 -17.58 6.51
N HIS A 73 -6.29 -16.46 5.81
CA HIS A 73 -5.43 -15.37 6.28
C HIS A 73 -6.07 -14.68 7.49
N ALA A 74 -5.27 -14.37 8.52
CA ALA A 74 -5.73 -13.61 9.67
C ALA A 74 -6.29 -12.23 9.22
N PRO A 75 -7.40 -11.75 9.80
CA PRO A 75 -8.00 -10.47 9.42
C PRO A 75 -6.99 -9.32 9.39
N GLY A 76 -7.05 -8.50 8.34
CA GLY A 76 -6.10 -7.43 8.04
C GLY A 76 -4.98 -7.86 7.11
N THR A 77 -4.53 -9.11 7.14
CA THR A 77 -3.41 -9.55 6.28
C THR A 77 -3.73 -9.28 4.81
N PRO A 78 -2.85 -8.59 4.05
CA PRO A 78 -2.99 -8.51 2.59
C PRO A 78 -3.01 -9.91 2.00
N CYS A 79 -4.11 -10.27 1.34
CA CYS A 79 -4.35 -11.64 0.86
C CYS A 79 -4.53 -11.72 -0.66
N TRP A 80 -4.72 -10.57 -1.31
CA TRP A 80 -4.89 -10.46 -2.75
C TRP A 80 -4.52 -9.06 -3.22
N VAL A 81 -4.16 -8.92 -4.49
CA VAL A 81 -4.01 -7.62 -5.16
C VAL A 81 -4.77 -7.68 -6.48
N SER A 82 -5.43 -6.59 -6.85
CA SER A 82 -6.03 -6.49 -8.18
C SER A 82 -5.76 -5.15 -8.84
N LEU A 83 -5.70 -5.19 -10.18
CA LEU A 83 -5.56 -4.04 -11.04
C LEU A 83 -6.81 -3.89 -11.91
N MET A 84 -7.37 -2.69 -11.98
CA MET A 84 -8.49 -2.39 -12.88
C MET A 84 -7.97 -1.56 -14.05
N VAL A 85 -8.02 -2.09 -15.27
CA VAL A 85 -7.37 -1.54 -16.47
C VAL A 85 -8.36 -1.17 -17.57
N HIS A 86 -7.95 -0.31 -18.50
CA HIS A 86 -8.70 -0.07 -19.74
C HIS A 86 -8.40 -1.14 -20.79
N GLY A 87 -7.14 -1.55 -20.93
CA GLY A 87 -6.60 -2.36 -22.01
C GLY A 87 -6.17 -3.76 -21.58
N MET A 88 -7.13 -4.62 -21.25
CA MET A 88 -6.92 -5.98 -20.74
C MET A 88 -5.86 -6.82 -21.49
N ALA A 89 -5.79 -6.73 -22.83
CA ALA A 89 -4.82 -7.49 -23.62
C ALA A 89 -3.39 -6.96 -23.44
N ALA A 90 -3.19 -5.64 -23.58
CA ALA A 90 -1.88 -5.01 -23.41
C ALA A 90 -1.35 -5.19 -21.97
N THR A 91 -2.25 -5.11 -20.98
CA THR A 91 -1.90 -5.39 -19.58
C THR A 91 -1.41 -6.83 -19.39
N GLN A 92 -2.09 -7.83 -19.97
CA GLN A 92 -1.67 -9.23 -19.88
C GLN A 92 -0.33 -9.47 -20.58
N GLU A 93 -0.08 -8.83 -21.73
CA GLU A 93 1.22 -8.90 -22.40
C GLU A 93 2.35 -8.35 -21.52
N PHE A 94 2.15 -7.15 -20.94
CA PHE A 94 3.13 -6.51 -20.07
C PHE A 94 3.46 -7.37 -18.84
N TYR A 95 2.46 -7.72 -18.01
CA TYR A 95 2.71 -8.46 -16.77
C TYR A 95 3.06 -9.93 -17.02
N GLY A 96 2.56 -10.52 -18.12
CA GLY A 96 2.94 -11.86 -18.55
C GLY A 96 4.42 -11.95 -18.93
N ALA A 97 4.94 -10.96 -19.63
CA ALA A 97 6.35 -10.88 -19.98
C ALA A 97 7.23 -10.54 -18.77
N LEU A 98 6.83 -9.55 -17.96
CA LEU A 98 7.62 -9.07 -16.82
C LEU A 98 7.74 -10.09 -15.68
N PHE A 99 6.65 -10.79 -15.36
CA PHE A 99 6.58 -11.68 -14.21
C PHE A 99 6.40 -13.17 -14.56
N GLY A 100 6.34 -13.52 -15.85
CA GLY A 100 6.06 -14.88 -16.28
C GLY A 100 4.62 -15.33 -16.02
N TRP A 101 3.70 -14.38 -15.79
CA TRP A 101 2.30 -14.70 -15.49
C TRP A 101 1.59 -15.33 -16.69
N LYS A 102 0.77 -16.33 -16.40
CA LYS A 102 -0.29 -16.83 -17.28
C LYS A 102 -1.62 -16.30 -16.79
N PHE A 103 -2.64 -16.34 -17.62
CA PHE A 103 -3.95 -15.79 -17.27
C PHE A 103 -5.05 -16.82 -17.47
N GLN A 104 -5.95 -16.89 -16.50
CA GLN A 104 -7.11 -17.77 -16.50
C GLN A 104 -8.39 -16.96 -16.27
N PRO A 105 -9.55 -17.38 -16.81
CA PRO A 105 -10.82 -16.70 -16.55
C PRO A 105 -11.13 -16.66 -15.05
N GLY A 106 -11.42 -15.47 -14.54
CA GLY A 106 -11.82 -15.26 -13.15
C GLY A 106 -13.34 -15.10 -12.96
N PRO A 107 -13.81 -14.73 -11.74
CA PRO A 107 -15.23 -14.42 -11.51
C PRO A 107 -15.67 -13.26 -12.40
N GLN A 108 -16.73 -13.46 -13.20
CA GLN A 108 -17.18 -12.46 -14.19
C GLN A 108 -18.41 -11.67 -13.77
N GLN A 109 -18.93 -11.90 -12.55
CA GLN A 109 -20.15 -11.29 -12.03
C GLN A 109 -20.06 -9.76 -11.96
N LEU A 110 -18.85 -9.22 -11.78
CA LEU A 110 -18.57 -7.79 -11.65
C LEU A 110 -17.94 -7.18 -12.92
N GLY A 111 -17.92 -7.93 -14.02
CA GLY A 111 -17.32 -7.53 -15.29
C GLY A 111 -16.17 -8.45 -15.74
N PRO A 112 -15.52 -8.13 -16.88
CA PRO A 112 -14.40 -8.91 -17.39
C PRO A 112 -13.26 -8.93 -16.38
N TYR A 113 -12.82 -10.13 -16.01
CA TYR A 113 -11.79 -10.35 -15.01
C TYR A 113 -11.00 -11.63 -15.31
N VAL A 114 -9.69 -11.56 -15.11
CA VAL A 114 -8.76 -12.69 -15.23
C VAL A 114 -7.92 -12.81 -13.96
N ARG A 115 -7.56 -14.05 -13.63
CA ARG A 115 -6.60 -14.36 -12.58
C ARG A 115 -5.24 -14.56 -13.21
N ALA A 116 -4.25 -13.84 -12.72
CA ALA A 116 -2.85 -14.06 -13.03
C ALA A 116 -2.34 -15.28 -12.24
N VAL A 117 -1.62 -16.17 -12.93
CA VAL A 117 -1.17 -17.46 -12.44
C VAL A 117 0.33 -17.61 -12.69
N LEU A 118 1.07 -17.92 -11.65
CA LEU A 118 2.50 -18.22 -11.69
C LEU A 118 2.71 -19.63 -11.13
N ASP A 119 3.37 -20.51 -11.90
CA ASP A 119 3.62 -21.90 -11.52
C ASP A 119 2.40 -22.66 -10.98
N GLY A 120 1.23 -22.41 -11.58
CA GLY A 120 -0.04 -23.04 -11.20
C GLY A 120 -0.76 -22.40 -10.01
N HIS A 121 -0.20 -21.35 -9.41
CA HIS A 121 -0.77 -20.64 -8.26
C HIS A 121 -1.27 -19.25 -8.66
N GLU A 122 -2.41 -18.86 -8.13
CA GLU A 122 -3.00 -17.55 -8.36
C GLU A 122 -2.25 -16.48 -7.56
N VAL A 123 -1.86 -15.37 -8.22
CA VAL A 123 -0.98 -14.35 -7.62
C VAL A 123 -1.55 -12.93 -7.67
N ALA A 124 -2.44 -12.64 -8.63
CA ALA A 124 -3.07 -11.33 -8.77
C ALA A 124 -4.34 -11.40 -9.61
N GLY A 125 -5.17 -10.36 -9.50
CA GLY A 125 -6.36 -10.15 -10.32
C GLY A 125 -6.21 -9.01 -11.31
N ILE A 126 -6.76 -9.16 -12.50
CA ILE A 126 -6.86 -8.06 -13.46
C ILE A 126 -8.29 -7.97 -13.96
N GLY A 127 -8.94 -6.84 -13.69
CA GLY A 127 -10.29 -6.53 -14.15
C GLY A 127 -10.29 -5.43 -15.19
N GLN A 128 -11.32 -5.39 -16.04
CA GLN A 128 -11.48 -4.33 -17.03
C GLN A 128 -12.47 -3.29 -16.54
N LEU A 129 -12.07 -2.02 -16.57
CA LEU A 129 -12.96 -0.89 -16.32
C LEU A 129 -14.00 -0.78 -17.44
N PRO A 130 -15.25 -0.37 -17.12
CA PRO A 130 -16.21 0.02 -18.14
C PRO A 130 -15.64 1.11 -19.07
N PRO A 131 -15.93 1.07 -20.39
CA PRO A 131 -15.33 2.01 -21.35
C PRO A 131 -15.60 3.50 -21.08
N ASP A 132 -16.66 3.82 -20.35
CA ASP A 132 -17.09 5.17 -19.99
C ASP A 132 -16.50 5.68 -18.67
N ARG A 133 -15.76 4.82 -17.94
CA ARG A 133 -15.07 5.17 -16.69
C ARG A 133 -13.62 5.48 -17.00
N HIS A 134 -13.18 6.69 -16.65
CA HIS A 134 -11.76 7.09 -16.70
C HIS A 134 -11.27 7.33 -15.27
N LEU A 135 -10.90 6.24 -14.59
CA LEU A 135 -10.35 6.28 -13.23
C LEU A 135 -8.82 6.10 -13.29
N PRO A 136 -8.06 6.66 -12.34
CA PRO A 136 -6.65 6.34 -12.22
C PRO A 136 -6.44 4.83 -12.10
N ILE A 137 -5.48 4.30 -12.85
CA ILE A 137 -5.10 2.89 -12.81
C ILE A 137 -4.15 2.70 -11.64
N ALA A 138 -4.51 1.83 -10.69
CA ALA A 138 -3.72 1.58 -9.50
C ALA A 138 -3.93 0.15 -9.00
N TRP A 139 -2.84 -0.46 -8.53
CA TRP A 139 -2.90 -1.71 -7.78
C TRP A 139 -3.66 -1.49 -6.47
N THR A 140 -4.64 -2.34 -6.21
CA THR A 140 -5.46 -2.30 -4.99
C THR A 140 -5.21 -3.56 -4.17
N PRO A 141 -4.64 -3.45 -2.96
CA PRO A 141 -4.54 -4.57 -2.05
C PRO A 141 -5.89 -4.88 -1.40
N TYR A 142 -6.14 -6.16 -1.17
CA TYR A 142 -7.29 -6.65 -0.42
C TYR A 142 -6.84 -7.20 0.93
N LEU A 143 -7.44 -6.69 1.99
CA LEU A 143 -7.18 -7.10 3.36
C LEU A 143 -8.20 -8.17 3.76
N ALA A 144 -7.71 -9.26 4.35
CA ALA A 144 -8.56 -10.36 4.78
C ALA A 144 -9.56 -9.91 5.87
N SER A 145 -10.75 -10.50 5.88
CA SER A 145 -11.76 -10.27 6.90
C SER A 145 -12.57 -11.52 7.17
N ASP A 146 -12.92 -11.74 8.43
CA ASP A 146 -13.85 -12.81 8.84
C ASP A 146 -15.31 -12.46 8.50
N ASP A 147 -15.63 -11.16 8.49
CA ASP A 147 -16.97 -10.62 8.22
C ASP A 147 -16.86 -9.28 7.47
N VAL A 148 -17.11 -9.32 6.16
CA VAL A 148 -17.02 -8.13 5.30
C VAL A 148 -18.10 -7.10 5.61
N ASP A 149 -19.28 -7.52 6.10
CA ASP A 149 -20.37 -6.60 6.43
C ASP A 149 -19.99 -5.80 7.68
N LEU A 150 -19.56 -6.49 8.73
CA LEU A 150 -19.08 -5.85 9.97
C LEU A 150 -17.87 -4.95 9.71
N THR A 151 -16.92 -5.41 8.90
CA THR A 151 -15.73 -4.60 8.56
C THR A 151 -16.14 -3.33 7.80
N ALA A 152 -17.07 -3.43 6.85
CA ALA A 152 -17.58 -2.28 6.11
C ALA A 152 -18.39 -1.30 7.00
N GLU A 153 -19.10 -1.80 8.02
CA GLU A 153 -19.72 -0.94 9.03
C GLU A 153 -18.67 -0.18 9.86
N THR A 154 -17.62 -0.88 10.33
CA THR A 154 -16.51 -0.26 11.06
C THR A 154 -15.78 0.78 10.20
N VAL A 155 -15.55 0.53 8.91
CA VAL A 155 -15.00 1.52 7.97
C VAL A 155 -15.80 2.83 8.04
N ARG A 156 -17.13 2.75 7.93
CA ARG A 156 -18.00 3.94 7.96
C ARG A 156 -17.95 4.62 9.33
N ALA A 157 -18.00 3.84 10.40
CA ALA A 157 -17.96 4.36 11.77
C ALA A 157 -16.63 5.08 12.09
N CYS A 158 -15.52 4.65 11.48
CA CYS A 158 -14.19 5.24 11.65
C CYS A 158 -13.87 6.35 10.62
N GLY A 159 -14.87 6.81 9.85
CA GLY A 159 -14.73 7.94 8.91
C GLY A 159 -14.16 7.58 7.54
N GLY A 160 -14.00 6.28 7.24
CA GLY A 160 -13.74 5.80 5.89
C GLY A 160 -15.00 5.80 5.04
N THR A 161 -14.84 5.53 3.75
CA THR A 161 -15.95 5.41 2.79
C THR A 161 -16.01 4.00 2.25
N VAL A 162 -17.20 3.41 2.17
CA VAL A 162 -17.43 2.16 1.43
C VAL A 162 -18.00 2.54 0.07
N GLY A 163 -17.20 2.37 -0.98
CA GLY A 163 -17.56 2.76 -2.35
C GLY A 163 -18.25 1.65 -3.14
N VAL A 164 -17.90 0.39 -2.88
CA VAL A 164 -18.50 -0.79 -3.51
C VAL A 164 -18.75 -1.86 -2.46
N GLY A 165 -19.89 -2.54 -2.57
CA GLY A 165 -20.27 -3.63 -1.66
C GLY A 165 -20.66 -3.16 -0.25
N PRO A 166 -20.74 -4.09 0.72
CA PRO A 166 -20.44 -5.52 0.59
C PRO A 166 -21.28 -6.25 -0.46
N LEU A 167 -20.67 -7.17 -1.21
CA LEU A 167 -21.34 -7.97 -2.23
C LEU A 167 -20.69 -9.35 -2.39
N ASP A 168 -21.45 -10.29 -2.95
CA ASP A 168 -20.97 -11.64 -3.22
C ASP A 168 -20.14 -11.66 -4.52
N ALA A 169 -18.99 -12.34 -4.48
CA ALA A 169 -18.10 -12.56 -5.61
C ALA A 169 -18.24 -14.01 -6.16
N GLY A 170 -19.48 -14.49 -6.22
CA GLY A 170 -19.78 -15.90 -6.53
C GLY A 170 -19.23 -16.84 -5.47
N ASP A 171 -18.77 -18.03 -5.89
CA ASP A 171 -18.23 -19.05 -4.99
C ASP A 171 -16.86 -18.68 -4.39
N ALA A 172 -16.26 -17.56 -4.81
CA ALA A 172 -14.93 -17.15 -4.34
C ALA A 172 -14.96 -16.52 -2.94
N GLY A 173 -16.04 -15.81 -2.59
CA GLY A 173 -16.08 -15.03 -1.36
C GLY A 173 -17.05 -13.87 -1.40
N ARG A 174 -16.90 -12.97 -0.43
CA ARG A 174 -17.59 -11.69 -0.34
C ARG A 174 -16.58 -10.56 -0.24
N MET A 175 -16.93 -9.40 -0.75
CA MET A 175 -15.97 -8.32 -0.90
C MET A 175 -16.59 -6.93 -0.74
N ALA A 176 -15.73 -5.96 -0.40
CA ALA A 176 -16.05 -4.54 -0.46
C ALA A 176 -14.83 -3.74 -0.95
N ILE A 177 -15.05 -2.60 -1.62
CA ILE A 177 -14.01 -1.60 -1.88
C ILE A 177 -14.30 -0.40 -1.00
N ALA A 178 -13.30 -0.01 -0.23
CA ALA A 178 -13.36 1.12 0.69
C ALA A 178 -12.21 2.09 0.45
N SER A 179 -12.32 3.29 1.02
CA SER A 179 -11.21 4.20 1.22
C SER A 179 -11.08 4.56 2.69
N ASP A 180 -9.84 4.72 3.16
CA ASP A 180 -9.59 5.26 4.49
C ASP A 180 -9.98 6.76 4.58
N PRO A 181 -9.94 7.37 5.78
CA PRO A 181 -10.30 8.79 5.95
C PRO A 181 -9.40 9.76 5.17
N SER A 182 -8.21 9.32 4.75
CA SER A 182 -7.27 10.08 3.92
C SER A 182 -7.53 9.89 2.41
N GLY A 183 -8.37 8.92 2.04
CA GLY A 183 -8.79 8.64 0.67
C GLY A 183 -8.03 7.51 -0.02
N ALA A 184 -7.15 6.77 0.67
CA ALA A 184 -6.46 5.65 0.05
C ALA A 184 -7.41 4.45 -0.09
N VAL A 185 -7.51 3.93 -1.32
CA VAL A 185 -8.44 2.85 -1.68
C VAL A 185 -7.85 1.48 -1.35
N PHE A 186 -8.63 0.62 -0.71
CA PHE A 186 -8.29 -0.78 -0.43
C PHE A 186 -9.53 -1.69 -0.59
N GLY A 187 -9.28 -2.96 -0.84
CA GLY A 187 -10.29 -4.00 -0.84
C GLY A 187 -10.41 -4.69 0.52
N ILE A 188 -11.60 -5.19 0.83
CA ILE A 188 -11.86 -6.08 1.95
C ILE A 188 -12.32 -7.40 1.34
N TRP A 189 -11.74 -8.52 1.79
CA TRP A 189 -12.03 -9.84 1.24
C TRP A 189 -12.34 -10.84 2.34
N GLN A 190 -13.52 -11.46 2.26
CA GLN A 190 -13.93 -12.59 3.07
C GLN A 190 -13.98 -13.83 2.18
N THR A 191 -13.10 -14.78 2.41
CA THR A 191 -13.03 -16.02 1.61
C THR A 191 -14.25 -16.91 1.87
N ALA A 192 -14.82 -17.51 0.82
CA ALA A 192 -15.90 -18.49 0.95
C ALA A 192 -15.42 -19.91 1.33
N ALA A 193 -14.19 -20.03 1.83
CA ALA A 193 -13.37 -21.23 2.03
C ALA A 193 -12.34 -21.45 0.90
N HIS A 194 -11.10 -21.04 1.19
CA HIS A 194 -9.83 -21.33 0.51
C HIS A 194 -9.51 -20.52 -0.76
N LEU A 195 -8.20 -20.24 -0.92
CA LEU A 195 -7.47 -19.50 -1.97
C LEU A 195 -7.28 -17.99 -1.69
N GLY A 196 -6.33 -17.68 -0.80
CA GLY A 196 -5.46 -16.51 -0.98
C GLY A 196 -4.26 -16.89 -1.87
N THR A 197 -3.33 -15.97 -2.13
CA THR A 197 -2.14 -16.26 -2.96
C THR A 197 -1.41 -17.50 -2.45
N GLY A 198 -1.41 -18.58 -3.24
CA GLY A 198 -0.88 -19.89 -2.83
C GLY A 198 0.65 -19.96 -2.79
N ILE A 199 1.33 -18.91 -3.24
CA ILE A 199 2.78 -18.73 -3.20
C ILE A 199 3.11 -17.29 -2.82
N THR A 200 4.17 -17.11 -2.03
CA THR A 200 4.75 -15.83 -1.63
C THR A 200 6.27 -15.93 -1.72
N GLU A 201 6.96 -14.80 -1.69
CA GLU A 201 8.44 -14.73 -1.60
C GLU A 201 9.18 -15.34 -2.81
N VAL A 202 8.53 -15.43 -3.96
CA VAL A 202 9.18 -15.84 -5.22
C VAL A 202 9.02 -14.74 -6.28
N PRO A 203 10.01 -14.57 -7.19
CA PRO A 203 9.91 -13.59 -8.26
C PRO A 203 8.59 -13.68 -9.03
N GLY A 204 7.93 -12.54 -9.22
CA GLY A 204 6.59 -12.44 -9.82
C GLY A 204 5.42 -12.49 -8.84
N THR A 205 5.67 -12.55 -7.52
CA THR A 205 4.61 -12.50 -6.49
C THR A 205 4.56 -11.15 -5.77
N PRO A 206 3.39 -10.74 -5.23
CA PRO A 206 3.32 -9.62 -4.31
C PRO A 206 4.17 -9.91 -3.05
N ALA A 207 5.05 -8.98 -2.71
CA ALA A 207 6.00 -9.09 -1.60
C ALA A 207 5.65 -8.19 -0.42
N TRP A 208 5.11 -6.99 -0.70
CA TRP A 208 4.79 -6.01 0.34
C TRP A 208 3.72 -5.04 -0.13
N ASN A 209 2.95 -4.48 0.81
CA ASN A 209 2.01 -3.39 0.54
C ASN A 209 2.30 -2.23 1.50
N GLU A 210 2.51 -1.03 0.95
CA GLU A 210 2.84 0.18 1.68
C GLU A 210 1.80 1.26 1.38
N LEU A 211 1.13 1.77 2.41
CA LEU A 211 0.27 2.93 2.31
C LEU A 211 1.11 4.21 2.36
N VAL A 212 1.07 5.02 1.30
CA VAL A 212 1.69 6.34 1.26
C VAL A 212 0.65 7.39 1.63
N THR A 213 0.89 8.15 2.70
CA THR A 213 -0.09 9.12 3.24
C THR A 213 0.57 10.41 3.75
N ARG A 214 -0.25 11.44 4.01
CA ARG A 214 0.17 12.66 4.71
C ARG A 214 0.10 12.54 6.23
N ASP A 215 -0.78 11.66 6.72
CA ASP A 215 -1.10 11.49 8.15
C ASP A 215 -0.99 10.01 8.50
N SER A 216 0.23 9.57 8.82
CA SER A 216 0.52 8.18 9.18
C SER A 216 -0.18 7.77 10.47
N ALA A 217 -0.14 8.62 11.50
CA ALA A 217 -0.74 8.35 12.80
C ALA A 217 -2.28 8.27 12.74
N GLY A 218 -2.93 9.13 11.96
CA GLY A 218 -4.38 9.10 11.78
C GLY A 218 -4.85 7.83 11.08
N VAL A 219 -4.20 7.44 9.98
CA VAL A 219 -4.58 6.22 9.25
C VAL A 219 -4.18 4.95 9.99
N ALA A 220 -3.06 4.93 10.73
CA ALA A 220 -2.67 3.78 11.54
C ALA A 220 -3.77 3.41 12.55
N LYS A 221 -4.29 4.40 13.28
CA LYS A 221 -5.44 4.21 14.19
C LYS A 221 -6.69 3.69 13.48
N PHE A 222 -6.97 4.18 12.26
CA PHE A 222 -8.07 3.66 11.46
C PHE A 222 -7.88 2.16 11.21
N TYR A 223 -6.74 1.73 10.65
CA TYR A 223 -6.50 0.32 10.36
C TYR A 223 -6.42 -0.54 11.64
N GLN A 224 -5.89 -0.01 12.74
CA GLN A 224 -5.94 -0.67 14.05
C GLN A 224 -7.37 -0.92 14.52
N MET A 225 -8.29 0.03 14.36
CA MET A 225 -9.69 -0.16 14.72
C MET A 225 -10.40 -1.22 13.86
N LEU A 226 -9.99 -1.37 12.61
CA LEU A 226 -10.57 -2.35 11.68
C LEU A 226 -10.06 -3.77 11.95
N PHE A 227 -8.76 -3.93 12.15
CA PHE A 227 -8.09 -5.24 12.09
C PHE A 227 -7.24 -5.56 13.33
N GLY A 228 -7.18 -4.67 14.32
CA GLY A 228 -6.43 -4.90 15.55
C GLY A 228 -4.91 -4.87 15.38
N TYR A 229 -4.38 -4.18 14.36
CA TYR A 229 -2.94 -4.12 14.11
C TYR A 229 -2.13 -3.68 15.34
N GLU A 230 -1.04 -4.41 15.57
CA GLU A 230 0.08 -3.97 16.39
C GLU A 230 0.96 -3.04 15.55
N GLU A 231 1.33 -1.88 16.10
CA GLU A 231 2.10 -0.86 15.39
C GLU A 231 3.54 -0.85 15.88
N GLU A 232 4.50 -0.95 14.94
CA GLU A 232 5.92 -0.71 15.22
C GLU A 232 6.36 0.58 14.50
N PRO A 233 6.35 1.74 15.19
CA PRO A 233 6.72 3.01 14.58
C PRO A 233 8.24 3.15 14.50
N LEU A 234 8.74 3.48 13.31
CA LEU A 234 10.09 3.97 13.08
C LEU A 234 10.02 5.44 12.70
N VAL A 235 10.06 6.31 13.72
CA VAL A 235 9.98 7.76 13.54
C VAL A 235 11.34 8.39 13.78
N SER A 236 11.86 9.09 12.76
CA SER A 236 13.02 9.95 12.84
C SER A 236 12.74 11.28 12.14
N THR A 237 13.66 12.24 12.20
CA THR A 237 13.49 13.54 11.52
C THR A 237 13.27 13.39 10.02
N ASP A 238 13.80 12.33 9.40
CA ASP A 238 13.78 12.10 7.96
C ASP A 238 12.87 10.91 7.54
N PHE A 239 12.31 10.18 8.50
CA PHE A 239 11.58 8.95 8.27
C PHE A 239 10.33 8.87 9.14
N ASP A 240 9.17 8.81 8.50
CA ASP A 240 7.88 8.56 9.14
C ASP A 240 7.33 7.28 8.54
N TYR A 241 7.49 6.18 9.28
CA TYR A 241 7.09 4.86 8.85
C TYR A 241 6.55 4.06 10.03
N ILE A 242 5.48 3.31 9.79
CA ILE A 242 4.87 2.40 10.77
C ILE A 242 4.76 1.03 10.11
N THR A 243 5.35 0.01 10.72
CA THR A 243 5.12 -1.37 10.32
C THR A 243 3.88 -1.89 11.04
N LEU A 244 2.93 -2.42 10.27
CA LEU A 244 1.72 -3.06 10.78
C LEU A 244 1.99 -4.54 11.02
N HIS A 245 1.59 -5.03 12.18
CA HIS A 245 1.78 -6.42 12.61
C HIS A 245 0.45 -7.08 12.98
N ILE A 246 0.33 -8.37 12.64
CA ILE A 246 -0.71 -9.27 13.12
C ILE A 246 -0.01 -10.44 13.80
N GLU A 247 -0.32 -10.68 15.08
CA GLU A 247 0.30 -11.76 15.86
C GLU A 247 1.84 -11.71 15.83
N GLY A 248 2.41 -10.50 15.95
CA GLY A 248 3.85 -10.27 15.87
C GLY A 248 4.48 -10.47 14.47
N ARG A 249 3.70 -10.75 13.42
CA ARG A 249 4.21 -10.87 12.03
C ARG A 249 3.98 -9.57 11.25
N PRO A 250 5.00 -9.02 10.57
CA PRO A 250 4.85 -7.83 9.74
C PRO A 250 4.00 -8.16 8.51
N VAL A 251 3.01 -7.33 8.21
CA VAL A 251 2.04 -7.58 7.12
C VAL A 251 1.82 -6.38 6.19
N GLY A 252 2.30 -5.19 6.57
CA GLY A 252 2.25 -4.01 5.71
C GLY A 252 2.92 -2.81 6.33
N GLY A 253 3.06 -1.75 5.55
CA GLY A 253 3.68 -0.50 5.98
C GLY A 253 2.77 0.70 5.80
N ILE A 254 2.93 1.72 6.65
CA ILE A 254 2.38 3.06 6.44
C ILE A 254 3.55 4.01 6.39
N ARG A 255 3.70 4.71 5.27
CA ARG A 255 4.74 5.71 5.04
C ARG A 255 4.14 7.10 5.02
N GLY A 256 4.49 7.89 6.02
CA GLY A 256 4.20 9.31 6.07
C GLY A 256 5.15 10.12 5.19
N VAL A 257 4.61 10.93 4.29
CA VAL A 257 5.38 11.85 3.43
C VAL A 257 4.91 13.30 3.57
N GLY A 258 3.94 13.56 4.46
CA GLY A 258 3.47 14.89 4.82
C GLY A 258 3.18 15.79 3.61
N ARG A 259 3.90 16.92 3.50
CA ARG A 259 3.75 17.88 2.40
C ARG A 259 4.40 17.43 1.09
N ALA A 260 5.29 16.44 1.12
CA ALA A 260 5.97 15.92 -0.06
C ALA A 260 5.04 15.06 -0.95
N LEU A 261 3.90 14.59 -0.43
CA LEU A 261 2.89 13.94 -1.27
C LEU A 261 2.31 14.96 -2.27
N PRO A 262 2.37 14.72 -3.59
CA PRO A 262 1.70 15.56 -4.57
C PRO A 262 0.18 15.61 -4.32
N ARG A 263 -0.44 16.77 -4.57
CA ARG A 263 -1.89 16.96 -4.30
C ARG A 263 -2.78 16.22 -5.30
N ASP A 264 -2.28 16.01 -6.51
CA ASP A 264 -2.92 15.30 -7.61
C ASP A 264 -2.90 13.78 -7.46
N ARG A 265 -1.90 13.21 -6.78
CA ARG A 265 -1.82 11.76 -6.52
C ARG A 265 -2.64 11.31 -5.31
N GLY A 266 -2.69 12.12 -4.25
CA GLY A 266 -3.35 11.77 -3.00
C GLY A 266 -2.76 10.55 -2.28
N PRO A 267 -3.33 10.17 -1.11
CA PRO A 267 -2.96 8.96 -0.39
C PRO A 267 -3.31 7.69 -1.18
N HIS A 268 -2.41 6.72 -1.21
CA HIS A 268 -2.57 5.52 -2.02
C HIS A 268 -1.74 4.35 -1.48
N TRP A 269 -2.20 3.14 -1.74
CA TRP A 269 -1.43 1.94 -1.54
C TRP A 269 -0.43 1.72 -2.69
N MET A 270 0.75 1.22 -2.35
CA MET A 270 1.79 0.81 -3.27
C MET A 270 2.07 -0.67 -3.06
N THR A 271 1.87 -1.47 -4.10
CA THR A 271 2.22 -2.90 -4.10
C THR A 271 3.65 -3.07 -4.59
N TYR A 272 4.41 -3.88 -3.87
CA TYR A 272 5.76 -4.30 -4.22
C TYR A 272 5.70 -5.73 -4.75
N PHE A 273 6.32 -5.98 -5.90
CA PHE A 273 6.44 -7.30 -6.49
C PHE A 273 7.90 -7.78 -6.40
N GLU A 274 8.07 -9.02 -5.94
CA GLU A 274 9.38 -9.67 -5.87
C GLU A 274 9.92 -9.88 -7.29
N VAL A 275 11.21 -9.63 -7.50
CA VAL A 275 11.91 -9.92 -8.76
C VAL A 275 13.28 -10.51 -8.49
N ALA A 276 13.72 -11.37 -9.42
CA ALA A 276 15.04 -11.98 -9.31
C ALA A 276 16.16 -10.94 -9.41
N ASP A 277 15.98 -9.87 -10.18
CA ASP A 277 16.95 -8.78 -10.33
C ASP A 277 16.21 -7.48 -10.69
N VAL A 278 16.38 -6.46 -9.85
CA VAL A 278 15.69 -5.17 -10.06
C VAL A 278 16.21 -4.48 -11.32
N ASP A 279 17.52 -4.40 -11.53
CA ASP A 279 18.10 -3.65 -12.63
C ASP A 279 17.78 -4.31 -13.99
N ALA A 280 17.78 -5.65 -14.05
CA ALA A 280 17.34 -6.38 -15.22
C ALA A 280 15.85 -6.12 -15.51
N SER A 281 15.01 -6.23 -14.48
CA SER A 281 13.56 -5.99 -14.61
C SER A 281 13.23 -4.56 -15.02
N LEU A 282 14.06 -3.57 -14.67
CA LEU A 282 13.88 -2.19 -15.16
C LEU A 282 14.10 -2.07 -16.68
N THR A 283 15.01 -2.88 -17.23
CA THR A 283 15.21 -2.96 -18.68
C THR A 283 13.96 -3.54 -19.33
N ASP A 284 13.45 -4.65 -18.80
CA ASP A 284 12.22 -5.29 -19.29
C ASP A 284 11.02 -4.34 -19.21
N VAL A 285 10.86 -3.61 -18.11
CA VAL A 285 9.79 -2.60 -17.96
C VAL A 285 9.85 -1.56 -19.08
N ILE A 286 11.02 -1.04 -19.42
CA ILE A 286 11.18 -0.03 -20.48
C ILE A 286 10.87 -0.64 -21.84
N ASP A 287 11.41 -1.84 -22.12
CA ASP A 287 11.22 -2.52 -23.40
C ASP A 287 9.75 -2.92 -23.64
N LEU A 288 9.01 -3.20 -22.57
CA LEU A 288 7.57 -3.48 -22.59
C LEU A 288 6.69 -2.21 -22.60
N GLY A 289 7.29 -1.02 -22.67
CA GLY A 289 6.57 0.26 -22.79
C GLY A 289 6.16 0.91 -21.47
N GLY A 290 6.65 0.41 -20.34
CA GLY A 290 6.51 1.03 -19.03
C GLY A 290 7.55 2.13 -18.77
N HIS A 291 7.54 2.67 -17.55
CA HIS A 291 8.37 3.81 -17.16
C HIS A 291 9.01 3.62 -15.78
N VAL A 292 10.26 4.05 -15.63
CA VAL A 292 10.92 4.15 -14.33
C VAL A 292 10.54 5.47 -13.66
N LEU A 293 9.88 5.39 -12.50
CA LEU A 293 9.44 6.56 -11.72
C LEU A 293 10.46 6.96 -10.64
N LYS A 294 11.10 5.96 -10.02
CA LYS A 294 12.19 6.15 -9.06
C LYS A 294 13.30 5.16 -9.39
N THR A 295 14.50 5.69 -9.57
CA THR A 295 15.71 4.91 -9.84
C THR A 295 15.96 3.89 -8.73
N PRO A 296 16.61 2.75 -9.06
CA PRO A 296 16.87 1.70 -8.10
C PRO A 296 17.77 2.19 -6.97
N ARG A 297 17.48 1.75 -5.75
CA ARG A 297 18.24 2.07 -4.55
C ARG A 297 18.26 0.89 -3.59
N ASP A 298 19.35 0.77 -2.84
CA ASP A 298 19.45 -0.23 -1.79
C ASP A 298 18.79 0.27 -0.50
N THR A 299 18.14 -0.66 0.20
CA THR A 299 17.49 -0.43 1.49
C THR A 299 17.81 -1.58 2.43
N PRO A 300 17.57 -1.46 3.74
CA PRO A 300 17.70 -2.58 4.67
C PRO A 300 16.86 -3.81 4.28
N HIS A 301 15.78 -3.63 3.52
CA HIS A 301 14.87 -4.70 3.09
C HIS A 301 15.20 -5.26 1.70
N GLY A 302 16.29 -4.78 1.07
CA GLY A 302 16.69 -5.19 -0.27
C GLY A 302 16.76 -4.03 -1.26
N ARG A 303 16.96 -4.38 -2.52
CA ARG A 303 17.05 -3.41 -3.61
C ARG A 303 15.65 -3.14 -4.14
N ILE A 304 15.29 -1.87 -4.32
CA ILE A 304 13.96 -1.48 -4.80
C ILE A 304 14.01 -0.42 -5.89
N ALA A 305 13.02 -0.44 -6.76
CA ALA A 305 12.72 0.63 -7.72
C ALA A 305 11.21 0.82 -7.84
N THR A 306 10.77 2.03 -8.20
CA THR A 306 9.34 2.29 -8.47
C THR A 306 9.17 2.54 -9.96
N VAL A 307 8.22 1.85 -10.57
CA VAL A 307 7.93 1.88 -12.00
C VAL A 307 6.44 2.15 -12.23
N ALA A 308 6.07 2.37 -13.48
CA ALA A 308 4.70 2.35 -13.95
C ALA A 308 4.56 1.45 -15.17
N ASP A 309 3.42 0.78 -15.28
CA ASP A 309 3.03 0.07 -16.51
C ASP A 309 2.63 1.05 -17.64
N PRO A 310 2.36 0.57 -18.86
CA PRO A 310 1.98 1.43 -19.99
C PRO A 310 0.69 2.25 -19.79
N GLU A 311 -0.20 1.82 -18.88
CA GLU A 311 -1.42 2.58 -18.53
C GLU A 311 -1.18 3.57 -17.38
N GLY A 312 0.03 3.59 -16.81
CA GLY A 312 0.44 4.50 -15.75
C GLY A 312 0.25 3.95 -14.33
N ALA A 313 -0.08 2.67 -14.17
CA ALA A 313 -0.24 2.08 -12.85
C ALA A 313 1.11 1.98 -12.15
N ALA A 314 1.28 2.71 -11.05
CA ALA A 314 2.53 2.69 -10.30
C ALA A 314 2.62 1.44 -9.40
N PHE A 315 3.78 0.77 -9.42
CA PHE A 315 4.13 -0.33 -8.53
C PHE A 315 5.64 -0.31 -8.24
N SER A 316 6.06 -1.06 -7.23
CA SER A 316 7.48 -1.19 -6.90
C SER A 316 7.98 -2.59 -7.24
N LEU A 317 9.21 -2.66 -7.73
CA LEU A 317 9.98 -3.90 -7.85
C LEU A 317 10.89 -3.99 -6.63
N VAL A 318 10.98 -5.18 -6.04
CA VAL A 318 11.88 -5.46 -4.92
C VAL A 318 12.61 -6.77 -5.16
N ARG A 319 13.91 -6.78 -4.86
CA ARG A 319 14.63 -8.01 -4.56
C ARG A 319 14.88 -8.04 -3.07
N THR A 320 14.16 -8.88 -2.34
CA THR A 320 14.32 -8.98 -0.89
C THR A 320 15.68 -9.61 -0.54
N SER A 321 16.31 -9.09 0.51
CA SER A 321 17.54 -9.67 1.04
C SER A 321 17.16 -10.83 1.96
N HIS A 322 17.36 -12.07 1.51
CA HIS A 322 17.31 -13.25 2.38
C HIS A 322 18.57 -13.37 3.25
#